data_AF-A0A9D6EQV0-F1
#
_entry.id   AF-A0A9D6EQV0-F1
#
_cell.length_a   1.000
_cell.length_b   1.000
_cell.length_c   1.000
_cell.angle_alpha   90.00
_cell.angle_beta   90.00
_cell.angle_gamma   90.00
#
_symmetry.space_group_name_H-M   'P 1'
#
loop_
_entity.id
_entity.type
_entity.pdbx_description
1 polymer ?
#
loop_
_entity_poly.entity_id
_entity_poly.type
_entity_poly.pdbx_seq_one_letter_code
_entity_poly.pdbx_strand_id
1 'polypeptide(L)'
;MALDRVRREPFSASRDVQPVLNAIARTATHLCDANDALIFHVDGDQLRLVVKHGAPRKTWDVGEAFPTSRAIDRQTIHIYDLAEE
;
A
#
# COMPACT_ATOMS: atom_id res chain seq x y z
N MET A 1 -11.62 27.57 24.56
CA MET A 1 -11.48 28.08 23.18
C MET A 1 -10.79 27.00 22.36
N ALA A 2 -11.43 26.67 21.23
CA ALA A 2 -11.21 25.59 20.27
C ALA A 2 -9.90 24.77 20.35
N LEU A 3 -10.01 23.52 20.82
CA LEU A 3 -9.10 22.45 20.40
C LEU A 3 -9.43 22.13 18.95
N ASP A 4 -8.45 22.40 18.08
CA ASP A 4 -8.32 21.92 16.72
C ASP A 4 -8.68 20.42 16.65
N ARG A 5 -9.90 20.12 16.22
CA ARG A 5 -10.28 18.77 15.84
C ARG A 5 -10.05 18.67 14.35
N VAL A 6 -8.80 18.41 13.96
CA VAL A 6 -8.53 17.70 12.70
C VAL A 6 -9.28 16.37 12.80
N ARG A 7 -10.49 16.37 12.25
CA ARG A 7 -11.26 15.18 11.98
C ARG A 7 -10.49 14.46 10.89
N ARG A 8 -9.69 13.45 11.27
CA ARG A 8 -9.21 12.47 10.29
C ARG A 8 -10.45 11.74 9.79
N GLU A 9 -10.94 12.15 8.63
CA GLU A 9 -11.86 11.31 7.88
C GLU A 9 -11.18 9.94 7.71
N PRO A 10 -11.86 8.83 8.05
CA PRO A 10 -11.40 7.53 7.60
C PRO A 10 -11.29 7.64 6.07
N PHE A 11 -10.12 7.32 5.53
CA PHE A 11 -9.88 7.22 4.10
C PHE A 11 -10.58 5.94 3.59
N SER A 12 -11.88 5.82 3.87
CA SER A 12 -12.74 4.77 3.35
C SER A 12 -13.01 5.11 1.90
N ALA A 13 -12.05 4.77 1.04
CA ALA A 13 -12.23 4.63 -0.39
C ALA A 13 -13.10 5.73 -1.03
N SER A 14 -12.62 6.97 -1.06
CA SER A 14 -13.09 7.88 -2.10
C SER A 14 -12.67 7.26 -3.42
N ARG A 15 -13.61 6.73 -4.21
CA ARG A 15 -13.37 6.16 -5.55
C ARG A 15 -12.48 7.04 -6.43
N ASP A 16 -12.39 8.33 -6.12
CA ASP A 16 -11.45 9.34 -6.63
C ASP A 16 -9.95 9.04 -6.48
N VAL A 17 -9.50 8.38 -5.41
CA VAL A 17 -8.05 8.17 -5.19
C VAL A 17 -7.53 6.88 -5.81
N GLN A 18 -8.42 5.92 -6.07
CA GLN A 18 -8.08 4.64 -6.68
C GLN A 18 -7.33 4.78 -8.02
N PRO A 19 -7.71 5.66 -8.97
CA PRO A 19 -6.94 5.85 -10.20
C PRO A 19 -5.53 6.38 -9.94
N VAL A 20 -5.36 7.28 -8.96
CA VAL A 20 -4.05 7.81 -8.57
C VAL A 20 -3.17 6.70 -7.98
N LEU A 21 -3.71 5.88 -7.08
CA LEU A 21 -2.97 4.75 -6.50
C LEU A 21 -2.59 3.71 -7.56
N ASN A 22 -3.45 3.46 -8.55
CA ASN A 22 -3.12 2.59 -9.68
C ASN A 22 -1.99 3.17 -10.53
N ALA A 23 -2.02 4.48 -10.80
CA ALA A 23 -0.96 5.15 -11.53
C ALA A 23 0.39 5.05 -10.77
N ILE A 24 0.38 5.28 -9.46
CA ILE A 24 1.56 5.13 -8.61
C ILE A 24 2.10 3.69 -8.67
N ALA A 25 1.25 2.68 -8.53
CA ALA A 25 1.68 1.28 -8.58
C ALA A 25 2.32 0.93 -9.94
N ARG A 26 1.72 1.39 -11.05
CA ARG A 26 2.28 1.20 -12.40
C ARG A 26 3.60 1.94 -12.61
N THR A 27 3.72 3.16 -12.10
CA THR A 27 4.97 3.92 -12.18
C THR A 27 6.05 3.28 -11.32
N ALA A 28 5.71 2.78 -10.14
CA ALA A 28 6.65 2.09 -9.26
C ALA A 28 7.20 0.81 -9.89
N THR A 29 6.36 -0.03 -10.51
CA THR A 29 6.86 -1.22 -11.21
C THR A 29 7.77 -0.85 -12.38
N HIS A 30 7.46 0.21 -13.11
CA HIS A 30 8.30 0.66 -14.23
C HIS A 30 9.63 1.26 -13.79
N LEU A 31 9.64 2.09 -12.74
CA LEU A 31 10.87 2.76 -12.26
C LEU A 31 11.81 1.81 -11.53
N CYS A 32 11.26 0.82 -10.82
CA CYS A 32 12.03 -0.13 -10.03
C CYS A 32 12.35 -1.43 -10.79
N ASP A 33 11.94 -1.55 -12.06
CA ASP A 33 11.98 -2.80 -12.84
C ASP A 33 11.38 -3.99 -12.05
N ALA A 34 10.31 -3.71 -11.29
CA ALA A 34 9.72 -4.68 -10.38
C ALA A 34 8.59 -5.46 -11.06
N ASN A 35 8.49 -6.74 -10.73
CA ASN A 35 7.46 -7.65 -11.25
C ASN A 35 6.03 -7.30 -10.75
N ASP A 36 5.92 -6.68 -9.57
CA ASP A 36 4.66 -6.27 -8.98
C ASP A 36 4.80 -5.09 -8.02
N ALA A 37 3.68 -4.43 -7.75
CA ALA A 37 3.56 -3.39 -6.73
C ALA A 37 2.22 -3.52 -6.00
N LEU A 38 2.29 -3.49 -4.66
CA LEU A 38 1.15 -3.60 -3.76
C LEU A 38 1.05 -2.34 -2.90
N ILE A 39 -0.15 -1.77 -2.79
CA ILE A 39 -0.39 -0.62 -1.91
C ILE A 39 -1.36 -1.05 -0.82
N PHE A 40 -0.94 -0.89 0.43
CA PHE A 40 -1.74 -1.17 1.61
C PHE A 40 -2.21 0.12 2.27
N HIS A 41 -3.47 0.16 2.66
CA HIS A 41 -4.04 1.23 3.46
C HIS A 41 -4.07 0.80 4.93
N VAL A 42 -3.56 1.65 5.82
CA VAL A 42 -3.61 1.41 7.28
C VAL A 42 -4.98 1.83 7.80
N ASP A 43 -5.75 0.87 8.28
CA ASP A 43 -7.04 1.05 8.93
C ASP A 43 -6.94 0.55 10.38
N GLY A 44 -6.70 1.47 11.31
CA GLY A 44 -6.43 1.12 12.72
C GLY A 44 -5.20 0.23 12.87
N ASP A 45 -5.42 -1.01 13.32
CA ASP A 45 -4.38 -2.05 13.48
C ASP A 45 -4.32 -3.01 12.27
N GLN A 46 -4.97 -2.67 11.15
CA GLN A 46 -5.01 -3.51 9.95
C GLN A 46 -4.38 -2.82 8.74
N LEU A 47 -3.73 -3.62 7.90
CA LEU A 47 -3.23 -3.26 6.58
C LEU A 47 -4.16 -3.88 5.54
N ARG A 48 -4.97 -3.06 4.87
CA ARG A 48 -5.85 -3.50 3.79
C ARG A 48 -5.17 -3.33 2.44
N LEU A 49 -5.08 -4.38 1.64
CA LEU A 49 -4.61 -4.27 0.26
C LEU A 49 -5.62 -3.47 -0.57
N VAL A 50 -5.23 -2.32 -1.12
CA VAL A 50 -6.10 -1.44 -1.91
C VAL A 50 -5.72 -1.34 -3.38
N VAL A 51 -4.48 -1.69 -3.74
CA VAL A 51 -4.04 -1.83 -5.14
C VAL A 51 -3.12 -3.03 -5.27
N LYS A 52 -3.34 -3.81 -6.32
CA LYS A 52 -2.44 -4.86 -6.81
C LYS A 52 -2.14 -4.60 -8.28
N HIS A 53 -0.86 -4.42 -8.60
CA HIS A 53 -0.38 -4.30 -9.98
C HIS A 53 0.72 -5.32 -10.24
N GLY A 54 0.72 -5.94 -11.42
CA GLY A 54 1.69 -6.99 -11.78
C GLY A 54 1.30 -8.38 -11.25
N ALA A 55 2.29 -9.27 -11.19
CA ALA A 55 2.10 -10.69 -10.88
C ALA A 55 2.80 -11.09 -9.56
N PRO A 56 2.30 -10.65 -8.39
CA PRO A 56 2.97 -10.88 -7.12
C PRO A 56 3.21 -12.37 -6.84
N ARG A 57 4.38 -12.67 -6.26
CA ARG A 57 4.77 -14.04 -5.86
C ARG A 57 3.77 -14.68 -4.88
N LYS A 58 3.03 -13.87 -4.12
CA LYS A 58 1.91 -14.31 -3.28
C LYS A 58 0.59 -13.83 -3.85
N THR A 59 -0.38 -14.74 -3.90
CA THR A 59 -1.75 -14.46 -4.34
C THR A 59 -2.54 -13.79 -3.22
N TRP A 60 -2.42 -12.47 -3.13
CA TRP A 60 -3.33 -11.64 -2.33
C TRP A 60 -4.41 -11.00 -3.19
N ASP A 61 -5.61 -10.86 -2.64
CA ASP A 61 -6.75 -10.20 -3.26
C ASP A 61 -6.97 -8.79 -2.70
N VAL A 62 -7.43 -7.89 -3.56
CA VAL A 62 -7.72 -6.51 -3.16
C VAL A 62 -8.86 -6.54 -2.14
N GLY A 63 -8.62 -5.96 -0.97
CA GLY A 63 -9.55 -5.99 0.16
C GLY A 63 -9.12 -6.91 1.30
N GLU A 64 -8.16 -7.83 1.08
CA GLU A 64 -7.56 -8.61 2.17
C GLU A 64 -6.89 -7.69 3.20
N ALA A 65 -7.01 -8.06 4.48
CA ALA A 65 -6.51 -7.28 5.61
C ALA A 65 -5.57 -8.12 6.49
N PHE A 66 -4.45 -7.53 6.91
CA PHE A 66 -3.44 -8.18 7.75
C PHE A 66 -3.13 -7.32 8.99
N PRO A 67 -2.75 -7.90 10.13
CA PRO A 67 -2.35 -7.12 11.29
C PRO A 67 -1.14 -6.22 10.97
N THR A 68 -1.09 -5.00 11.54
CA THR A 68 0.00 -4.04 11.32
C THR A 68 1.34 -4.48 11.91
N SER A 69 1.38 -5.58 12.65
CA SER A 69 2.64 -6.22 13.07
C SER A 69 3.54 -6.64 11.91
N ARG A 70 3.04 -6.60 10.66
CA ARG A 70 3.81 -6.73 9.42
C ARG A 70 4.24 -5.40 8.77
N ALA A 71 3.72 -4.27 9.22
CA ALA A 71 4.15 -2.95 8.77
C ALA A 71 5.37 -2.50 9.59
N ILE A 72 6.54 -2.59 8.97
CA ILE A 72 7.78 -2.00 9.45
C ILE A 72 7.57 -0.50 9.64
N ASP A 73 7.53 -0.02 10.88
CA ASP A 73 7.66 1.34 11.45
C ASP A 73 7.23 2.58 10.60
N ARG A 74 6.40 2.41 9.57
CA ARG A 74 6.17 3.40 8.50
C ARG A 74 7.45 4.00 7.91
N GLN A 75 8.56 3.24 7.93
CA GLN A 75 9.83 3.65 7.36
C GLN A 75 10.02 3.02 5.98
N THR A 76 10.46 3.83 5.01
CA THR A 76 10.93 3.29 3.72
C THR A 76 12.16 2.44 3.95
N ILE A 77 12.06 1.15 3.64
CA ILE A 77 13.20 0.23 3.59
C ILE A 77 13.40 -0.21 2.14
N HIS A 78 14.64 -0.17 1.67
CA HIS A 78 15.02 -0.77 0.39
C HIS A 78 15.54 -2.18 0.67
N ILE A 79 14.81 -3.20 0.23
CA ILE A 79 15.24 -4.60 0.33
C ILE A 79 15.87 -4.93 -1.01
N TYR A 80 17.17 -5.22 -1.02
CA TYR A 80 17.87 -5.68 -2.21
C TYR A 80 17.25 -6.97 -2.71
N ASP A 81 17.13 -7.09 -4.04
CA ASP A 81 16.64 -8.29 -4.66
C ASP A 81 17.54 -9.49 -4.31
N LEU A 82 16.94 -10.62 -3.97
CA LEU A 82 17.66 -11.85 -3.61
C LEU A 82 17.97 -12.73 -4.83
N ALA A 83 17.58 -12.33 -6.05
CA ALA A 83 17.88 -13.05 -7.28
C ALA A 83 19.26 -12.63 -7.82
N GLU A 84 20.31 -12.94 -7.08
CA GLU A 84 21.63 -13.19 -7.65
C GLU A 84 22.15 -14.52 -7.09
N GLU A 85 21.83 -15.61 -7.80
CA GLU A 85 22.59 -16.87 -7.85
C GLU A 85 22.81 -17.25 -9.31
#